data_AF-A0AAX2RCT1-F1
#
_entry.id   AF-A0AAX2RCT1-F1
#
_cell.length_a   1.000
_cell.length_b   1.000
_cell.length_c   1.000
_cell.angle_alpha   90.00
_cell.angle_beta   90.00
_cell.angle_gamma   90.00
#
_symmetry.space_group_name_H-M   'P 1'
#
loop_
_entity.id
_entity.type
_entity.pdbx_description
1 polymer ?
#
loop_
_entity_poly.entity_id
_entity_poly.type
_entity_poly.pdbx_seq_one_letter_code
_entity_poly.pdbx_strand_id
1 'polypeptide(L)'
;MRKALDGQPIDPVAVEREIERINAAIDGFAAVMKAAMAGKAAEGRTGWDDPSLRATIVGDLIAHAICADKSPGHEVHAANYAMMLHHISTSNPSIA
;
A
#
# COMPACT_ATOMS: atom_id res chain seq x y z
N MET A 1 7.49 12.78 5.14
CA MET A 1 8.43 13.42 4.19
C MET A 1 8.61 14.88 4.59
N ARG A 2 9.77 15.50 4.30
CA ARG A 2 10.02 16.92 4.55
C ARG A 2 9.97 17.70 3.23
N LYS A 3 9.36 18.88 3.23
CA LYS A 3 9.32 19.78 2.07
C LYS A 3 10.63 20.58 2.01
N ALA A 4 11.09 20.90 0.80
CA ALA A 4 12.14 21.91 0.61
C ALA A 4 11.70 23.27 1.18
N LEU A 5 12.66 24.07 1.62
CA LEU A 5 12.41 25.44 2.07
C LEU A 5 11.90 26.29 0.89
N ASP A 6 10.94 27.18 1.16
CA ASP A 6 10.37 28.02 0.12
C ASP A 6 11.45 28.94 -0.50
N GLY A 7 11.45 29.03 -1.84
CA GLY A 7 12.38 29.86 -2.60
C GLY A 7 13.75 29.21 -2.91
N GLN A 8 14.03 28.00 -2.40
CA GLN A 8 15.22 27.25 -2.82
C GLN A 8 14.99 26.59 -4.19
N PRO A 9 15.92 26.74 -5.15
CA PRO A 9 15.83 26.02 -6.42
C PRO A 9 15.94 24.51 -6.17
N ILE A 10 15.04 23.75 -6.80
CA ILE A 10 15.06 22.29 -6.76
C ILE A 10 16.04 21.80 -7.82
N ASP A 11 17.07 21.06 -7.40
CA ASP A 11 18.03 20.43 -8.32
C ASP A 11 17.36 19.23 -9.05
N PRO A 12 17.19 19.27 -10.38
CA PRO A 12 16.57 18.19 -11.14
C PRO A 12 17.30 16.85 -11.00
N VAL A 13 18.63 16.86 -10.90
CA VAL A 13 19.42 15.63 -10.76
C VAL A 13 19.22 15.00 -9.38
N ALA A 14 19.09 15.83 -8.33
CA ALA A 14 18.76 15.35 -7.00
C ALA A 14 17.35 14.77 -6.94
N VAL A 15 16.38 15.36 -7.66
CA VAL A 15 15.01 14.82 -7.77
C VAL A 15 15.00 13.46 -8.45
N GLU A 16 15.69 13.32 -9.57
CA GLU A 16 15.75 12.06 -10.31
C GLU A 16 16.31 10.93 -9.44
N ARG A 17 17.42 11.18 -8.74
CA ARG A 17 18.00 10.22 -7.78
C ARG A 17 17.05 9.86 -6.65
N GLU A 18 16.28 10.82 -6.14
CA GLU A 18 15.31 10.53 -5.08
C GLU A 18 14.12 9.71 -5.60
N ILE A 19 13.66 9.97 -6.83
CA ILE A 19 12.64 9.15 -7.50
C ILE A 19 13.14 7.71 -7.67
N GLU A 20 14.38 7.51 -8.13
CA GLU A 20 14.98 6.18 -8.26
C GLU A 20 15.01 5.44 -6.92
N ARG A 21 15.40 6.12 -5.83
CA ARG A 21 15.42 5.53 -4.48
C ARG A 21 14.03 5.18 -3.97
N ILE A 22 13.04 6.04 -4.22
CA ILE A 22 11.63 5.79 -3.86
C ILE A 22 11.12 4.57 -4.63
N ASN A 23 11.37 4.49 -5.94
CA ASN A 23 10.95 3.36 -6.77
C ASN A 23 11.58 2.05 -6.26
N ALA A 24 12.88 2.04 -6.00
CA ALA A 24 13.56 0.85 -5.46
C ALA A 24 12.96 0.40 -4.11
N ALA A 25 12.61 1.35 -3.23
CA ALA A 25 11.96 1.04 -1.96
C ALA A 25 10.54 0.49 -2.16
N ILE A 26 9.77 1.06 -3.10
CA ILE A 26 8.43 0.59 -3.46
C ILE A 26 8.51 -0.83 -4.03
N ASP A 27 9.45 -1.12 -4.93
CA ASP A 27 9.60 -2.44 -5.54
C ASP A 27 9.95 -3.51 -4.49
N GLY A 28 10.86 -3.20 -3.57
CA GLY A 28 11.18 -4.07 -2.44
C GLY A 28 9.96 -4.35 -1.56
N PHE A 29 9.18 -3.30 -1.25
CA PHE A 29 7.95 -3.44 -0.47
C PHE A 29 6.87 -4.25 -1.21
N ALA A 30 6.72 -4.04 -2.52
CA ALA A 30 5.78 -4.77 -3.37
C ALA A 30 6.11 -6.27 -3.42
N ALA A 31 7.39 -6.65 -3.40
CA ALA A 31 7.79 -8.06 -3.31
C ALA A 31 7.31 -8.70 -2.00
N VAL A 32 7.45 -8.01 -0.86
CA VAL A 32 6.97 -8.48 0.45
C VAL A 32 5.44 -8.57 0.47
N MET A 33 4.74 -7.57 -0.07
CA MET A 33 3.28 -7.58 -0.22
C MET A 33 2.78 -8.81 -0.99
N LYS A 34 3.40 -9.10 -2.14
CA LYS A 34 3.09 -10.28 -2.97
C LYS A 34 3.31 -11.58 -2.21
N ALA A 35 4.43 -11.72 -1.50
CA ALA A 35 4.71 -12.91 -0.69
C ALA A 35 3.66 -13.11 0.42
N ALA A 36 3.25 -12.04 1.11
CA ALA A 36 2.21 -12.10 2.13
C ALA A 36 0.83 -12.49 1.56
N MET A 37 0.48 -11.98 0.38
CA MET A 37 -0.77 -12.35 -0.31
C MET A 37 -0.74 -13.81 -0.77
N ALA A 38 0.38 -14.28 -1.31
CA ALA A 38 0.56 -15.68 -1.68
C ALA A 38 0.41 -16.62 -0.47
N GLY A 39 0.96 -16.23 0.69
CA GLY A 39 0.75 -16.95 1.94
C GLY A 39 -0.73 -17.03 2.35
N LYS A 40 -1.46 -15.91 2.32
CA LYS A 40 -2.91 -15.87 2.60
C LYS A 40 -3.70 -16.76 1.61
N ALA A 41 -3.33 -16.76 0.34
CA ALA A 41 -3.96 -17.62 -0.65
C ALA A 41 -3.67 -19.11 -0.39
N ALA A 42 -2.45 -19.46 0.03
CA ALA A 42 -2.09 -20.82 0.43
C ALA A 42 -2.84 -21.30 1.67
N GLU A 43 -3.24 -20.39 2.57
CA GLU A 43 -4.16 -20.66 3.69
C GLU A 43 -5.63 -20.85 3.24
N GLY A 44 -5.93 -20.71 1.95
CA GLY A 44 -7.29 -20.82 1.41
C GLY A 44 -8.12 -19.54 1.51
N ARG A 45 -7.51 -18.38 1.82
CA ARG A 45 -8.23 -17.11 1.85
C ARG A 45 -8.47 -16.61 0.42
N THR A 46 -9.71 -16.19 0.16
CA THR A 46 -10.18 -15.66 -1.14
C THR A 46 -10.97 -14.36 -0.93
N GLY A 47 -11.48 -13.75 -2.00
CA GLY A 47 -12.36 -12.57 -1.93
C GLY A 47 -11.63 -11.23 -1.78
N TRP A 48 -10.33 -11.19 -2.02
CA TRP A 48 -9.54 -9.95 -1.98
C TRP A 48 -9.99 -8.91 -3.01
N ASP A 49 -10.69 -9.33 -4.06
CA ASP A 49 -11.24 -8.53 -5.15
C ASP A 49 -12.77 -8.41 -5.10
N ASP A 50 -13.45 -8.97 -4.08
CA ASP A 50 -14.90 -8.96 -3.97
C ASP A 50 -15.42 -7.60 -3.45
N PRO A 51 -16.20 -6.85 -4.24
CA PRO A 51 -16.75 -5.56 -3.82
C PRO A 51 -17.67 -5.67 -2.60
N SER A 52 -18.33 -6.81 -2.37
CA SER A 52 -19.22 -7.01 -1.23
C SER A 52 -18.47 -7.01 0.10
N LEU A 53 -17.16 -7.31 0.08
CA LEU A 53 -16.29 -7.34 1.26
C LEU A 53 -15.64 -5.99 1.58
N ARG A 54 -15.92 -4.94 0.81
CA ARG A 54 -15.28 -3.62 0.95
C ARG A 54 -15.32 -3.07 2.38
N ALA A 55 -16.45 -3.20 3.08
CA ALA A 55 -16.57 -2.71 4.45
C ALA A 55 -15.62 -3.45 5.42
N THR A 56 -15.51 -4.77 5.29
CA THR A 56 -14.58 -5.59 6.06
C THR A 56 -13.13 -5.20 5.75
N ILE A 57 -12.78 -5.04 4.47
CA ILE A 57 -11.44 -4.65 4.04
C ILE A 57 -11.04 -3.28 4.62
N VAL A 58 -11.98 -2.32 4.69
CA VAL A 58 -11.73 -1.02 5.36
C VAL A 58 -11.49 -1.19 6.85
N GLY A 59 -12.26 -2.03 7.53
CA GLY A 59 -12.07 -2.34 8.95
C GLY A 59 -10.69 -2.92 9.23
N ASP A 60 -10.27 -3.91 8.44
CA ASP A 60 -8.96 -4.56 8.57
C ASP A 60 -7.81 -3.59 8.25
N LEU A 61 -7.97 -2.73 7.24
CA LEU A 61 -7.01 -1.67 6.94
C LEU A 61 -6.77 -0.79 8.18
N ILE A 62 -7.85 -0.30 8.80
CA ILE A 62 -7.75 0.57 9.98
C ILE A 62 -7.08 -0.17 11.15
N ALA A 63 -7.49 -1.42 11.41
CA ALA A 63 -6.93 -2.22 12.49
C ALA A 63 -5.43 -2.44 12.33
N HIS A 64 -4.95 -2.76 11.12
CA HIS A 64 -3.53 -2.93 10.87
C HIS A 64 -2.77 -1.59 10.87
N ALA A 65 -3.35 -0.52 10.33
CA ALA A 65 -2.72 0.80 10.32
C ALA A 65 -2.47 1.33 11.74
N ILE A 66 -3.41 1.12 12.67
CA ILE A 66 -3.26 1.54 14.08
C ILE A 66 -2.10 0.82 14.78
N CYS A 67 -1.79 -0.42 14.39
CA CYS A 67 -0.74 -1.23 15.02
C CYS A 67 0.65 -1.04 14.38
N ALA A 68 0.74 -0.38 13.23
CA ALA A 68 1.97 -0.33 12.43
C ALA A 68 3.13 0.42 13.13
N ASP A 69 2.86 1.30 14.09
CA ASP A 69 3.89 2.01 14.86
C ASP A 69 4.57 1.11 15.91
N LYS A 70 3.89 0.06 16.36
CA LYS A 70 4.30 -0.82 17.48
C LYS A 70 4.63 -2.24 17.05
N SER A 71 4.13 -2.68 15.89
CA SER A 71 4.24 -4.05 15.42
C SER A 71 4.68 -4.09 13.96
N PRO A 72 6.00 -4.19 13.69
CA PRO A 72 6.52 -4.31 12.32
C PRO A 72 5.87 -5.46 11.55
N GLY A 73 5.61 -5.25 10.26
CA GLY A 73 4.87 -6.16 9.38
C GLY A 73 3.39 -5.80 9.23
N HIS A 74 2.79 -5.04 10.16
CA HIS A 74 1.42 -4.57 10.00
C HIS A 74 1.25 -3.58 8.84
N GLU A 75 2.29 -2.82 8.51
CA GLU A 75 2.34 -1.92 7.35
C GLU A 75 2.15 -2.67 6.03
N VAL A 76 2.66 -3.90 5.91
CA VAL A 76 2.50 -4.75 4.72
C VAL A 76 1.03 -5.15 4.56
N HIS A 77 0.37 -5.50 5.66
CA HIS A 77 -1.05 -5.86 5.65
C HIS A 77 -1.93 -4.66 5.34
N ALA A 78 -1.67 -3.51 5.95
CA ALA A 78 -2.37 -2.26 5.66
C ALA A 78 -2.23 -1.91 4.17
N ALA A 79 -1.03 -2.00 3.58
CA ALA A 79 -0.84 -1.75 2.16
C ALA A 79 -1.58 -2.75 1.26
N ASN A 80 -1.62 -4.03 1.62
CA ASN A 80 -2.38 -5.03 0.88
C ASN A 80 -3.89 -4.74 0.90
N TYR A 81 -4.46 -4.34 2.04
CA TYR A 81 -5.87 -3.93 2.10
C TYR A 81 -6.15 -2.65 1.32
N ALA A 82 -5.25 -1.67 1.38
CA ALA A 82 -5.35 -0.46 0.55
C ALA A 82 -5.32 -0.79 -0.95
N MET A 83 -4.45 -1.72 -1.37
CA MET A 83 -4.37 -2.21 -2.74
C MET A 83 -5.67 -2.90 -3.17
N MET A 84 -6.26 -3.76 -2.33
CA MET A 84 -7.56 -4.39 -2.60
C MET A 84 -8.66 -3.36 -2.82
N LEU A 85 -8.75 -2.34 -1.96
CA LEU A 85 -9.73 -1.26 -2.11
C LEU A 85 -9.53 -0.48 -3.42
N HIS A 86 -8.28 -0.15 -3.75
CA HIS A 86 -7.95 0.51 -5.01
C HIS A 86 -8.42 -0.33 -6.20
N HIS A 87 -8.10 -1.63 -6.19
CA HIS A 87 -8.53 -2.56 -7.24
C HIS A 87 -10.05 -2.58 -7.39
N ILE A 88 -10.80 -2.76 -6.29
CA ILE A 88 -12.27 -2.76 -6.28
C ILE A 88 -12.84 -1.46 -6.87
N SER A 89 -12.31 -0.30 -6.47
CA SER A 89 -12.76 1.00 -6.99
C SER A 89 -12.44 1.18 -8.47
N THR A 90 -11.27 0.74 -8.94
CA THR A 90 -10.91 0.84 -10.37
C THR A 90 -11.66 -0.13 -11.26
N SER A 91 -12.03 -1.30 -10.71
CA SER A 91 -12.78 -2.34 -11.42
C SER A 91 -14.30 -2.07 -11.42
N ASN A 92 -14.79 -1.15 -10.58
CA ASN A 92 -16.21 -0.82 -10.49
C ASN A 92 -16.44 0.70 -10.26
N PRO A 93 -16.46 1.51 -11.33
CA PRO A 93 -16.46 2.96 -11.25
C PRO A 93 -17.72 3.59 -10.64
N SER A 94 -18.78 2.82 -10.37
CA SER A 94 -19.97 3.32 -9.66
C SER A 94 -19.79 3.43 -8.14
N ILE A 95 -18.63 3.02 -7.61
CA ILE A 95 -18.31 2.96 -6.17
C ILE A 95 -17.06 3.82 -5.85
N ALA A 96 -16.53 4.56 -6.83
CA ALA A 96 -15.40 5.47 -6.68
C ALA A 96 -15.86 6.87 -6.21
#